data_AF-A0A2E3GMD3-F1
#
_entry.id   AF-A0A2E3GMD3-F1
#
_cell.length_a   1.000
_cell.length_b   1.000
_cell.length_c   1.000
_cell.angle_alpha   90.00
_cell.angle_beta   90.00
_cell.angle_gamma   90.00
#
_symmetry.space_group_name_H-M   'P 1'
#
loop_
_entity.id
_entity.type
_entity.pdbx_description
1 polymer ?
#
loop_
_entity_poly.entity_id
_entity_poly.type
_entity_poly.pdbx_seq_one_letter_code
_entity_poly.pdbx_strand_id
1 'polypeptide(L)'
;MKKKSDEELLQAYQSLKDHDSLAVLFMRYSSQVLGLCMQYLKNSADAEDAVMDIYSHIQKPLCHQNVQHFKAWIMQVSRNHCLQILRKNKGKYSVDIMELNHMESTDDLHQVYIEDRWLDIMEEELERLSEEQQICLRMMYLEGYSYKEIAAVKGYDLKKVKSYIQNGKRNLTLSVKARKNHE
;
A
#
# COMPACT_ATOMS: atom_id res chain seq x y z
N MET A 1 -8.78 13.06 29.90
CA MET A 1 -9.70 12.66 28.80
C MET A 1 -9.18 11.35 28.22
N LYS A 2 -10.03 10.35 27.98
CA LYS A 2 -9.61 9.09 27.34
C LYS A 2 -9.13 9.37 25.92
N LYS A 3 -7.97 8.84 25.54
CA LYS A 3 -7.41 8.95 24.19
C LYS A 3 -8.26 8.07 23.26
N LYS A 4 -8.91 8.67 22.26
CA LYS A 4 -9.74 7.94 21.28
C LYS A 4 -8.90 6.91 20.53
N SER A 5 -9.45 5.75 20.21
CA SER A 5 -8.81 4.76 19.34
C SER A 5 -8.74 5.26 17.89
N ASP A 6 -7.97 4.58 17.04
CA ASP A 6 -7.88 4.95 15.63
C ASP A 6 -9.21 4.67 14.91
N GLU A 7 -9.89 3.59 15.28
CA GLU A 7 -11.22 3.24 14.75
C GLU A 7 -12.24 4.33 15.10
N GLU A 8 -12.22 4.83 16.33
CA GLU A 8 -13.13 5.91 16.76
C GLU A 8 -12.88 7.21 16.00
N LEU A 9 -11.61 7.58 15.78
CA LEU A 9 -11.25 8.78 15.02
C LEU A 9 -11.60 8.63 13.53
N LEU A 10 -11.35 7.46 12.96
CA LEU A 10 -11.66 7.17 11.57
C LEU A 10 -13.18 7.18 11.34
N GLN A 11 -13.96 6.56 12.22
CA GLN A 11 -15.41 6.54 12.13
C GLN A 11 -16.01 7.95 12.27
N ALA A 12 -15.47 8.78 13.18
CA ALA A 12 -15.87 10.18 13.32
C ALA A 12 -15.65 10.97 12.01
N TYR A 13 -14.50 10.80 11.36
CA TYR A 13 -14.25 11.43 10.07
C TYR A 13 -15.20 10.92 8.97
N GLN A 14 -15.40 9.61 8.88
CA GLN A 14 -16.23 9.01 7.82
C GLN A 14 -17.69 9.45 7.89
N SER A 15 -18.26 9.45 9.10
CA SER A 15 -19.66 9.75 9.37
C SER A 15 -19.97 11.25 9.43
N LEU A 16 -19.11 12.04 10.09
CA LEU A 16 -19.40 13.45 10.40
C LEU A 16 -18.51 14.44 9.63
N LYS A 17 -17.56 13.95 8.83
CA LYS A 17 -16.51 14.78 8.19
C LYS A 17 -15.72 15.61 9.21
N ASP A 18 -15.51 15.04 10.38
CA ASP A 18 -14.73 15.65 11.45
C ASP A 18 -13.23 15.70 11.09
N HIS A 19 -12.82 16.83 10.53
CA HIS A 19 -11.44 17.07 10.11
C HIS A 19 -10.44 17.09 11.29
N ASP A 20 -10.88 17.41 12.51
CA ASP A 20 -10.02 17.39 13.69
C ASP A 20 -9.68 15.94 14.05
N SER A 21 -10.65 15.03 13.99
CA SER A 21 -10.39 13.60 14.19
C SER A 21 -9.43 13.03 13.15
N LEU A 22 -9.55 13.44 11.88
CA LEU A 22 -8.59 13.04 10.84
C LEU A 22 -7.19 13.62 11.09
N ALA A 23 -7.08 14.89 11.48
CA ALA A 23 -5.80 15.51 11.79
C ALA A 23 -5.10 14.78 12.95
N VAL A 24 -5.82 14.49 14.04
CA VAL A 24 -5.29 13.71 15.17
C VAL A 24 -4.84 12.32 14.72
N LEU A 25 -5.65 11.63 13.90
CA LEU A 25 -5.31 10.31 13.40
C LEU A 25 -4.06 10.33 12.51
N PHE A 26 -3.97 11.28 11.57
CA PHE A 26 -2.81 11.42 10.69
C PHE A 26 -1.54 11.79 11.46
N MET A 27 -1.62 12.74 12.41
CA MET A 27 -0.48 13.14 13.23
C MET A 27 0.17 11.96 13.95
N ARG A 28 -0.60 10.96 14.41
CA ARG A 28 -0.06 9.74 15.04
C ARG A 28 0.92 8.98 14.15
N TYR A 29 0.75 9.05 12.85
CA TYR A 29 1.55 8.32 11.85
C TYR A 29 2.45 9.23 11.01
N SER A 30 2.36 10.54 11.17
CA SER A 30 3.10 11.54 10.38
C SER A 30 4.62 11.31 10.35
N SER A 31 5.22 10.96 11.48
CA SER A 31 6.66 10.66 11.56
C SER A 31 7.06 9.43 10.74
N GLN A 32 6.22 8.38 10.72
CA GLN A 32 6.47 7.16 9.94
C GLN A 32 6.29 7.43 8.44
N VAL A 33 5.27 8.22 8.10
CA VAL A 33 5.03 8.68 6.72
C VAL A 33 6.22 9.50 6.20
N LEU A 34 6.72 10.45 7.01
CA LEU A 34 7.90 11.24 6.66
C LEU A 34 9.15 10.37 6.48
N GLY A 35 9.40 9.43 7.40
CA GLY A 35 10.53 8.49 7.30
C GLY A 35 10.49 7.67 6.00
N LEU A 36 9.31 7.17 5.63
CA LEU A 36 9.12 6.49 4.36
C LEU A 36 9.38 7.42 3.16
N CYS A 37 8.83 8.63 3.15
CA CYS A 37 9.05 9.57 2.05
C CYS A 37 10.54 9.91 1.89
N MET A 38 11.25 10.09 3.01
CA MET A 38 12.71 10.28 3.03
C MET A 38 13.47 9.10 2.45
N GLN A 39 13.05 7.87 2.76
CA GLN A 39 13.66 6.66 2.23
C GLN A 39 13.57 6.60 0.69
N TYR A 40 12.45 7.03 0.10
CA TYR A 40 12.24 6.97 -1.35
C TYR A 40 12.81 8.17 -2.09
N LEU A 41 12.59 9.37 -1.59
CA LEU A 41 12.89 10.61 -2.31
C LEU A 41 14.31 11.12 -2.03
N LYS A 42 14.95 10.64 -0.95
CA LYS A 42 16.33 11.01 -0.54
C LYS A 42 16.55 12.53 -0.42
N ASN A 43 15.48 13.30 -0.21
CA ASN A 43 15.49 14.75 -0.10
C ASN A 43 14.44 15.20 0.93
N SER A 44 14.86 16.03 1.90
CA SER A 44 13.98 16.49 3.00
C SER A 44 12.81 17.33 2.53
N ALA A 45 13.07 18.30 1.66
CA ALA A 45 12.03 19.20 1.16
C ALA A 45 10.98 18.42 0.35
N ASP A 46 11.43 17.56 -0.58
CA ASP A 46 10.52 16.74 -1.38
C ASP A 46 9.71 15.76 -0.51
N ALA A 47 10.30 15.25 0.58
CA ALA A 47 9.61 14.36 1.51
C ALA A 47 8.57 15.08 2.39
N GLU A 48 8.88 16.28 2.88
CA GLU A 48 7.95 17.12 3.62
C GLU A 48 6.75 17.53 2.75
N ASP A 49 7.03 17.95 1.51
CA ASP A 49 5.99 18.26 0.51
C ASP A 49 5.10 17.04 0.24
N ALA A 50 5.70 15.85 0.07
CA ALA A 50 4.95 14.61 -0.12
C ALA A 50 4.03 14.30 1.06
N VAL A 51 4.45 14.53 2.31
CA VAL A 51 3.60 14.32 3.49
C VAL A 51 2.36 15.24 3.44
N MET A 52 2.53 16.50 3.05
CA MET A 52 1.42 17.45 2.91
C MET A 52 0.45 17.05 1.80
N ASP A 53 0.99 16.61 0.66
CA ASP A 53 0.21 16.11 -0.46
C ASP A 53 -0.59 14.87 -0.09
N ILE A 54 0.01 13.93 0.65
CA ILE A 54 -0.64 12.72 1.15
C ILE A 54 -1.82 13.10 2.05
N TYR A 55 -1.63 14.00 3.02
CA TYR A 55 -2.72 14.44 3.91
C TYR A 55 -3.91 15.01 3.13
N SER A 56 -3.64 15.81 2.09
CA SER A 56 -4.67 16.37 1.23
C SER A 56 -5.37 15.29 0.39
N HIS A 57 -4.61 14.31 -0.12
CA HIS A 57 -5.12 13.24 -0.98
C HIS A 57 -6.01 12.22 -0.26
N ILE A 58 -5.78 11.95 1.04
CA ILE A 58 -6.47 10.87 1.75
C ILE A 58 -7.93 11.20 2.12
N GLN A 59 -8.31 12.47 2.14
CA GLN A 59 -9.63 12.93 2.59
C GLN A 59 -10.78 12.28 1.79
N LYS A 60 -10.71 12.38 0.46
CA LYS A 60 -11.77 11.84 -0.42
C LYS A 60 -11.83 10.31 -0.42
N PRO A 61 -10.72 9.56 -0.55
CA PRO A 61 -10.72 8.10 -0.45
C PRO A 61 -11.28 7.57 0.87
N LEU A 62 -10.91 8.17 2.00
CA LEU A 62 -11.37 7.73 3.33
C LEU A 62 -12.90 7.80 3.49
N CYS A 63 -13.57 8.69 2.75
CA CYS A 63 -15.03 8.79 2.75
C CYS A 63 -15.74 7.64 2.05
N HIS A 64 -15.06 6.92 1.14
CA HIS A 64 -15.68 5.93 0.26
C HIS A 64 -15.13 4.51 0.48
N GLN A 65 -13.93 4.40 1.07
CA GLN A 65 -13.29 3.12 1.33
C GLN A 65 -13.56 2.65 2.76
N ASN A 66 -13.83 1.35 2.90
CA ASN A 66 -13.88 0.70 4.20
C ASN A 66 -12.44 0.40 4.67
N VAL A 67 -11.85 1.33 5.41
CA VAL A 67 -10.51 1.18 5.98
C VAL A 67 -10.64 0.60 7.40
N GLN A 68 -10.18 -0.62 7.60
CA GLN A 68 -10.19 -1.28 8.92
C GLN A 68 -8.91 -1.02 9.72
N HIS A 69 -7.76 -0.86 9.04
CA HIS A 69 -6.47 -0.65 9.67
C HIS A 69 -5.78 0.59 9.07
N PHE A 70 -5.92 1.73 9.73
CA PHE A 70 -5.45 3.01 9.20
C PHE A 70 -3.93 3.04 8.98
N LYS A 71 -3.14 2.50 9.93
CA LYS A 71 -1.67 2.43 9.82
C LYS A 71 -1.22 1.77 8.51
N ALA A 72 -1.66 0.54 8.26
CA ALA A 72 -1.28 -0.21 7.07
C ALA A 72 -1.72 0.52 5.78
N TRP A 73 -2.93 1.10 5.80
CA TRP A 73 -3.46 1.83 4.67
C TRP A 73 -2.65 3.11 4.35
N ILE A 74 -2.29 3.92 5.36
CA ILE A 74 -1.56 5.17 5.13
C ILE A 74 -0.13 4.92 4.65
N MET A 75 0.52 3.85 5.12
CA MET A 75 1.86 3.47 4.63
C MET A 75 1.83 3.07 3.15
N GLN A 76 0.80 2.32 2.72
CA GLN A 76 0.63 1.96 1.31
C GLN A 76 0.38 3.18 0.42
N VAL A 77 -0.50 4.10 0.87
CA VAL A 77 -0.78 5.35 0.14
C VAL A 77 0.51 6.17 -0.01
N SER A 78 1.30 6.28 1.05
CA SER A 78 2.55 7.04 1.07
C SER A 78 3.60 6.45 0.11
N ARG A 79 3.76 5.11 0.11
CA ARG A 79 4.65 4.42 -0.83
C ARG A 79 4.24 4.70 -2.28
N ASN A 80 2.96 4.51 -2.60
CA ASN A 80 2.44 4.72 -3.95
C ASN A 80 2.64 6.16 -4.42
N HIS A 81 2.46 7.13 -3.51
CA HIS A 81 2.69 8.54 -3.79
C HIS A 81 4.16 8.81 -4.14
N CYS A 82 5.10 8.29 -3.35
CA CYS A 82 6.53 8.45 -3.61
C CYS A 82 6.95 7.81 -4.95
N LEU A 83 6.48 6.59 -5.24
CA LEU A 83 6.74 5.94 -6.53
C LEU A 83 6.20 6.76 -7.70
N GLN A 84 5.02 7.38 -7.55
CA GLN A 84 4.46 8.25 -8.57
C GLN A 84 5.35 9.49 -8.83
N ILE A 85 5.88 10.11 -7.77
CA ILE A 85 6.81 11.25 -7.89
C ILE A 85 8.07 10.81 -8.65
N LEU A 86 8.68 9.69 -8.26
CA LEU A 86 9.90 9.18 -8.87
C LEU A 86 9.72 8.84 -10.35
N ARG A 87 8.60 8.21 -10.72
CA ARG A 87 8.26 7.90 -12.12
C ARG A 87 8.11 9.16 -12.97
N LYS A 88 7.51 10.22 -12.44
CA LYS A 88 7.36 11.51 -13.12
C LYS A 88 8.69 12.24 -13.28
N ASN A 89 9.60 12.04 -12.35
CA ASN A 89 10.86 12.77 -12.24
C ASN A 89 12.08 11.92 -12.60
N LYS A 90 11.96 11.03 -13.59
CA LYS A 90 12.99 10.07 -14.08
C LYS A 90 14.37 10.64 -14.48
N GLY A 91 14.61 11.94 -14.32
CA GLY A 91 15.93 12.59 -14.46
C GLY A 91 16.41 13.40 -13.24
N LYS A 92 15.56 13.65 -12.22
CA LYS A 92 15.93 14.38 -11.00
C LYS A 92 16.48 13.44 -9.90
N TYR A 93 16.03 12.19 -9.88
CA TYR A 93 16.44 11.21 -8.88
C TYR A 93 17.30 10.14 -9.54
N SER A 94 18.53 9.95 -9.04
CA SER A 94 19.47 8.90 -9.48
C SER A 94 19.12 7.54 -8.86
N VAL A 95 17.84 7.20 -8.85
CA VAL A 95 17.36 5.97 -8.21
C VAL A 95 16.85 5.06 -9.31
N ASP A 96 17.47 3.89 -9.45
CA ASP A 96 16.93 2.85 -10.30
C ASP A 96 15.61 2.37 -9.67
N ILE A 97 14.50 2.60 -10.38
CA ILE A 97 13.17 2.20 -9.92
C ILE A 97 13.12 0.67 -9.71
N MET A 98 13.99 -0.10 -10.37
CA MET A 98 14.16 -1.54 -10.11
C MET A 98 14.79 -1.84 -8.75
N GLU A 99 15.75 -1.04 -8.26
CA GLU A 99 16.34 -1.21 -6.91
C GLU A 99 15.35 -0.85 -5.80
N LEU A 100 14.44 0.10 -6.03
CA LEU A 100 13.40 0.46 -5.06
C LEU A 100 12.33 -0.61 -4.88
N ASN A 101 12.04 -1.38 -5.94
CA ASN A 101 11.23 -2.58 -5.82
C ASN A 101 11.96 -3.67 -5.02
N HIS A 102 13.30 -3.73 -5.09
CA HIS A 102 14.14 -4.62 -4.27
C HIS A 102 14.43 -4.14 -2.84
N MET A 103 14.10 -2.89 -2.47
CA MET A 103 13.94 -2.47 -1.07
C MET A 103 12.69 -3.07 -0.42
N GLU A 104 12.41 -4.33 -0.75
CA GLU A 104 11.31 -5.17 -0.25
C GLU A 104 11.58 -5.72 1.16
N SER A 105 12.77 -5.49 1.73
CA SER A 105 13.24 -6.21 2.94
C SER A 105 13.76 -5.34 4.10
N THR A 106 13.70 -4.02 4.07
CA THR A 106 14.09 -3.23 5.27
C THR A 106 12.87 -3.00 6.15
N ASP A 107 12.60 -4.06 6.93
CA ASP A 107 11.76 -4.10 8.10
C ASP A 107 12.27 -3.12 9.17
N ASP A 108 11.50 -2.05 9.41
CA ASP A 108 11.46 -1.42 10.72
C ASP A 108 10.15 -0.62 10.77
N LEU A 109 9.09 -1.26 11.28
CA LEU A 109 8.03 -0.67 12.12
C LEU A 109 6.85 -1.64 12.32
N HIS A 110 7.16 -2.70 13.06
CA HIS A 110 6.28 -3.41 13.99
C HIS A 110 4.97 -4.03 13.47
N GLN A 111 4.97 -5.37 13.61
CA GLN A 111 3.86 -6.31 13.72
C GLN A 111 3.12 -6.65 12.42
N VAL A 112 3.80 -7.40 11.57
CA VAL A 112 3.27 -8.74 11.27
C VAL A 112 4.45 -9.69 11.41
N TYR A 113 4.46 -10.49 12.48
CA TYR A 113 5.23 -11.73 12.51
C TYR A 113 4.60 -12.63 11.44
N ILE A 114 4.93 -12.36 10.18
CA ILE A 114 4.91 -13.38 9.15
C ILE A 114 6.23 -14.11 9.47
N GLU A 115 6.15 -15.15 10.31
CA GLU A 115 7.28 -16.09 10.49
C GLU A 115 7.86 -16.37 9.09
N ASP A 116 9.18 -16.45 8.91
CA ASP A 116 9.80 -16.66 7.58
C ASP A 116 9.12 -17.78 6.77
N ARG A 117 8.64 -18.81 7.49
CA ARG A 117 7.77 -19.89 6.97
C ARG A 117 6.53 -19.40 6.21
N TRP A 118 5.85 -18.36 6.70
CA TRP A 118 4.67 -17.78 6.06
C TRP A 118 5.01 -16.95 4.81
N LEU A 119 6.23 -16.44 4.67
CA LEU A 119 6.70 -15.81 3.43
C LEU A 119 6.91 -16.90 2.37
N ASP A 120 7.59 -17.99 2.72
CA ASP A 120 7.78 -19.14 1.81
C ASP A 120 6.42 -19.72 1.39
N ILE A 121 5.49 -19.90 2.34
CA ILE A 121 4.12 -20.34 2.05
C ILE A 121 3.41 -19.35 1.13
N MET A 122 3.57 -18.04 1.32
CA MET A 122 2.92 -17.05 0.49
C MET A 122 3.45 -17.09 -0.95
N GLU A 123 4.75 -17.25 -1.14
CA GLU A 123 5.38 -17.37 -2.47
C GLU A 123 4.89 -18.64 -3.18
N GLU A 124 4.91 -19.79 -2.51
CA GLU A 124 4.41 -21.06 -3.06
C GLU A 124 2.92 -21.00 -3.43
N GLU A 125 2.10 -20.36 -2.60
CA GLU A 125 0.67 -20.20 -2.90
C GLU A 125 0.41 -19.18 -4.02
N LEU A 126 1.30 -18.19 -4.18
CA LEU A 126 1.24 -17.26 -5.30
C LEU A 126 1.52 -17.97 -6.62
N GLU A 127 2.52 -18.86 -6.66
CA GLU A 127 2.86 -19.69 -7.82
C GLU A 127 1.74 -20.64 -8.27
N ARG A 128 0.76 -20.92 -7.40
CA ARG A 128 -0.42 -21.74 -7.72
C ARG A 128 -1.58 -20.98 -8.35
N LEU A 129 -1.53 -19.66 -8.39
CA LEU A 129 -2.54 -18.85 -9.07
C LEU A 129 -2.42 -18.98 -10.60
N SER A 130 -3.43 -18.53 -11.37
CA SER A 130 -3.27 -18.45 -12.83
C SER A 130 -2.18 -17.44 -13.19
N GLU A 131 -1.50 -17.64 -14.32
CA GLU A 131 -0.42 -16.77 -14.77
C GLU A 131 -0.83 -15.29 -14.78
N GLU A 132 -2.05 -14.98 -15.27
CA GLU A 132 -2.55 -13.61 -15.31
C GLU A 132 -2.85 -13.04 -13.92
N GLN A 133 -3.28 -13.87 -12.98
CA GLN A 133 -3.47 -13.46 -11.58
C GLN A 133 -2.12 -13.16 -10.94
N GLN A 134 -1.12 -14.02 -11.14
CA GLN A 134 0.24 -13.81 -10.65
C GLN A 134 0.81 -12.50 -11.21
N ILE A 135 0.81 -12.35 -12.54
CA ILE A 135 1.32 -11.16 -13.21
C ILE A 135 0.60 -9.91 -12.70
N CYS A 136 -0.73 -9.91 -12.67
CA CYS A 136 -1.46 -8.71 -12.26
C CYS A 136 -1.26 -8.38 -10.77
N LEU A 137 -1.14 -9.38 -9.90
CA LEU A 137 -0.84 -9.16 -8.49
C LEU A 137 0.59 -8.64 -8.29
N ARG A 138 1.59 -9.24 -8.95
CA ARG A 138 2.98 -8.77 -8.87
C ARG A 138 3.11 -7.34 -9.40
N MET A 139 2.53 -7.05 -10.57
CA MET A 139 2.56 -5.70 -11.13
C MET A 139 1.83 -4.68 -10.24
N MET A 140 0.70 -5.05 -9.63
CA MET A 140 -0.08 -4.15 -8.76
C MET A 140 0.61 -3.89 -7.42
N TYR A 141 1.07 -4.95 -6.76
CA TYR A 141 1.50 -4.91 -5.36
C TYR A 141 3.02 -4.83 -5.18
N LEU A 142 3.80 -5.44 -6.07
CA LEU A 142 5.27 -5.38 -6.02
C LEU A 142 5.76 -4.21 -6.87
N GLU A 143 5.26 -4.08 -8.09
CA GLU A 143 5.75 -3.06 -9.03
C GLU A 143 4.93 -1.74 -8.99
N GLY A 144 3.80 -1.71 -8.27
CA GLY A 144 3.00 -0.51 -8.03
C GLY A 144 2.29 0.09 -9.25
N TYR A 145 1.89 -0.73 -10.23
CA TYR A 145 1.11 -0.30 -11.38
C TYR A 145 -0.37 -0.12 -11.02
N SER A 146 -1.02 0.87 -11.61
CA SER A 146 -2.48 1.00 -11.58
C SER A 146 -3.15 0.01 -12.54
N TYR A 147 -4.44 -0.27 -12.32
CA TYR A 147 -5.24 -1.11 -13.24
C TYR A 147 -5.14 -0.67 -14.71
N LYS A 148 -5.09 0.64 -14.97
CA LYS A 148 -5.00 1.18 -16.33
C LYS A 148 -3.63 0.95 -16.95
N GLU A 149 -2.56 1.09 -16.15
CA GLU A 149 -1.20 0.84 -16.63
C GLU A 149 -0.97 -0.66 -16.86
N ILE A 150 -1.47 -1.54 -16.00
CA ILE A 150 -1.41 -3.00 -16.22
C ILE A 150 -2.17 -3.37 -17.51
N ALA A 151 -3.37 -2.83 -17.70
CA ALA A 151 -4.15 -3.04 -18.92
C ALA A 151 -3.37 -2.61 -20.17
N ALA A 152 -2.74 -1.44 -20.13
CA ALA A 152 -1.93 -0.92 -21.24
C ALA A 152 -0.67 -1.77 -21.50
N VAL A 153 0.08 -2.13 -20.46
CA VAL A 153 1.35 -2.86 -20.58
C VAL A 153 1.13 -4.31 -21.05
N LYS A 154 0.10 -4.97 -20.53
CA LYS A 154 -0.20 -6.37 -20.86
C LYS A 154 -1.14 -6.55 -22.05
N GLY A 155 -1.72 -5.47 -22.57
CA GLY A 155 -2.74 -5.53 -23.61
C GLY A 155 -4.05 -6.18 -23.13
N TYR A 156 -4.33 -6.14 -21.83
CA TYR A 156 -5.54 -6.72 -21.24
C TYR A 156 -6.68 -5.70 -21.21
N ASP A 157 -7.91 -6.21 -21.31
CA ASP A 157 -9.09 -5.38 -21.01
C ASP A 157 -9.09 -4.97 -19.52
N LEU A 158 -9.47 -3.72 -19.24
CA LEU A 158 -9.46 -3.18 -17.87
C LEU A 158 -10.35 -3.98 -16.91
N LYS A 159 -11.47 -4.53 -17.38
CA LYS A 159 -12.34 -5.41 -16.57
C LYS A 159 -11.64 -6.74 -16.27
N LYS A 160 -10.87 -7.28 -17.21
CA LYS A 160 -10.05 -8.48 -16.98
C LYS A 160 -8.98 -8.23 -15.92
N VAL A 161 -8.24 -7.12 -16.00
CA VAL A 161 -7.23 -6.76 -14.98
C VAL A 161 -7.86 -6.66 -13.58
N LYS A 162 -9.02 -5.98 -13.47
CA LYS A 162 -9.78 -5.92 -12.21
C LYS A 162 -10.15 -7.32 -11.70
N SER A 163 -10.64 -8.18 -12.59
CA SER A 163 -11.00 -9.56 -12.29
C SER A 163 -9.80 -10.38 -11.82
N TYR A 164 -8.66 -10.31 -12.51
CA TYR A 164 -7.44 -11.03 -12.15
C TYR A 164 -6.93 -10.64 -10.76
N ILE A 165 -6.91 -9.35 -10.44
CA ILE A 165 -6.47 -8.86 -9.14
C ILE A 165 -7.44 -9.28 -8.03
N GLN A 166 -8.75 -9.11 -8.25
CA GLN A 166 -9.76 -9.46 -7.25
C GLN A 166 -9.77 -10.97 -6.96
N ASN A 167 -9.76 -11.80 -8.00
CA ASN A 167 -9.79 -13.25 -7.86
C ASN A 167 -8.46 -13.79 -7.34
N GLY A 168 -7.33 -13.29 -7.82
CA GLY A 168 -6.00 -13.67 -7.34
C GLY A 168 -5.85 -13.41 -5.84
N LYS A 169 -6.20 -12.21 -5.37
CA LYS A 169 -6.17 -11.87 -3.93
C LYS A 169 -7.06 -12.80 -3.10
N ARG A 170 -8.28 -13.07 -3.59
CA ARG A 170 -9.22 -13.98 -2.90
C ARG A 170 -8.63 -15.39 -2.79
N ASN A 171 -8.12 -15.92 -3.89
CA ASN A 171 -7.58 -17.28 -3.96
C ASN A 171 -6.34 -17.43 -3.08
N LEU A 172 -5.41 -16.47 -3.12
CA LEU A 172 -4.23 -16.43 -2.26
C LEU A 172 -4.59 -16.39 -0.77
N THR A 173 -5.59 -15.58 -0.42
CA THR A 173 -6.08 -15.50 0.98
C THR A 173 -6.65 -16.84 1.45
N LEU A 174 -7.42 -17.52 0.58
CA LEU A 174 -8.03 -18.81 0.91
C LEU A 174 -6.98 -19.90 1.06
N SER A 175 -5.99 -19.96 0.18
CA SER A 175 -4.96 -21.00 0.22
C SER A 175 -4.01 -20.85 1.42
N VAL A 176 -3.58 -19.62 1.72
CA VAL A 176 -2.77 -19.35 2.93
C VAL A 176 -3.55 -19.68 4.21
N LYS A 177 -4.85 -19.36 4.28
CA LYS A 177 -5.70 -19.73 5.42
C LYS A 177 -5.89 -21.24 5.54
N ALA A 178 -6.03 -21.95 4.42
CA ALA A 178 -6.13 -23.40 4.43
C ALA A 178 -4.86 -24.02 5.02
N ARG A 179 -3.66 -23.58 4.59
CA ARG A 179 -2.39 -24.03 5.18
C ARG A 179 -2.29 -23.73 6.68
N LYS A 180 -2.72 -22.54 7.12
CA LYS A 180 -2.77 -22.18 8.55
C LYS A 180 -3.64 -23.09 9.40
N ASN A 181 -4.69 -23.66 8.85
CA ASN A 181 -5.61 -24.53 9.58
C ASN A 181 -5.17 -26.00 9.59
N HIS A 182 -4.15 -26.37 8.82
CA HIS A 182 -3.62 -27.72 8.70
C HIS A 182 -2.30 -27.92 9.46
N GLU A 183 -1.83 -26.91 10.19
CA GLU A 183 -0.69 -26.91 11.10
C GLU A 183 -1.16 -26.81 12.55
#